data_AF-A0A388RZ73-F1
#
_entry.id   AF-A0A388RZ73-F1
#
_cell.length_a   1.000
_cell.length_b   1.000
_cell.length_c   1.000
_cell.angle_alpha   90.00
_cell.angle_beta   90.00
_cell.angle_gamma   90.00
#
_symmetry.space_group_name_H-M   'P 1'
#
loop_
_entity.id
_entity.type
_entity.pdbx_description
1 polymer ?
#
loop_
_entity_poly.entity_id
_entity_poly.type
_entity_poly.pdbx_seq_one_letter_code
_entity_poly.pdbx_strand_id
1 'polypeptide(L)'
;MSNRRSLALAACTALVLISGAANTAQAQVLLKPIAYPLRGQSAYQQANDDGACYGWARRETGVDPARIASTPAPVILPGGERIRGAAGGAAAGAVVGAIGGDAGRGAAAGAAVGTVAGGVAHRQHRRQAAAMGAQAQASNDWAMTSYWQAWRACMAGRGYSVQ
;
A
#
# COMPACT_ATOMS: atom_id res chain seq x y z
N MET A 1 -7.98 68.78 -3.76
CA MET A 1 -9.13 68.36 -4.60
C MET A 1 -8.79 66.98 -5.18
N SER A 2 -9.15 65.92 -4.45
CA SER A 2 -10.15 64.87 -4.82
C SER A 2 -9.47 63.60 -5.35
N ASN A 3 -9.06 62.63 -4.52
CA ASN A 3 -9.84 61.46 -4.07
C ASN A 3 -10.83 60.88 -5.10
N ARG A 4 -10.61 59.62 -5.53
CA ARG A 4 -11.57 58.50 -5.37
C ARG A 4 -10.96 57.14 -5.76
N ARG A 5 -10.96 56.27 -4.74
CA ARG A 5 -10.76 54.81 -4.75
C ARG A 5 -11.71 54.13 -5.74
N SER A 6 -11.30 53.02 -6.37
CA SER A 6 -12.05 51.74 -6.34
C SER A 6 -11.50 50.65 -7.28
N LEU A 7 -11.17 49.50 -6.65
CA LEU A 7 -11.63 48.15 -7.02
C LEU A 7 -11.14 47.50 -8.32
N ALA A 8 -10.10 46.66 -8.18
CA ALA A 8 -10.06 45.28 -8.71
C ALA A 8 -8.83 44.61 -8.07
N LEU A 9 -8.88 43.98 -6.89
CA LEU A 9 -9.57 42.73 -6.58
C LEU A 9 -9.52 41.72 -7.75
N ALA A 10 -8.37 41.08 -7.92
CA ALA A 10 -8.30 39.69 -8.35
C ALA A 10 -7.25 38.99 -7.47
N ALA A 11 -7.64 38.80 -6.21
CA ALA A 11 -6.85 38.15 -5.20
C ALA A 11 -6.60 36.67 -5.57
N CYS A 12 -5.38 36.25 -5.29
CA CYS A 12 -4.91 34.88 -5.15
C CYS A 12 -5.97 33.88 -4.68
N THR A 13 -6.58 33.14 -5.60
CA THR A 13 -7.38 31.95 -5.29
C THR A 13 -6.82 30.75 -6.05
N ALA A 14 -5.75 30.18 -5.51
CA ALA A 14 -5.35 28.81 -5.82
C ALA A 14 -4.95 28.11 -4.53
N LEU A 15 -5.89 28.05 -3.58
CA LEU A 15 -5.82 27.14 -2.44
C LEU A 15 -6.14 25.74 -2.98
N VAL A 16 -5.15 25.11 -3.60
CA VAL A 16 -5.24 23.70 -4.00
C VAL A 16 -5.21 22.89 -2.71
N LEU A 17 -6.40 22.56 -2.21
CA LEU A 17 -6.59 21.56 -1.17
C LEU A 17 -6.13 20.22 -1.73
N ILE A 18 -4.86 19.89 -1.51
CA ILE A 18 -4.32 18.55 -1.69
C ILE A 18 -4.88 17.71 -0.54
N SER A 19 -6.14 17.31 -0.68
CA SER A 19 -6.75 16.25 0.13
C SER A 19 -6.12 14.92 -0.28
N GLY A 20 -4.87 14.71 0.12
CA GLY A 20 -4.26 13.40 0.12
C GLY A 20 -4.94 12.58 1.20
N ALA A 21 -6.04 11.91 0.84
CA ALA A 21 -6.59 10.83 1.64
C ALA A 21 -5.51 9.75 1.73
N ALA A 22 -4.70 9.82 2.78
CA ALA A 22 -3.94 8.69 3.25
C ALA A 22 -4.97 7.69 3.76
N ASN A 23 -5.48 6.84 2.85
CA ASN A 23 -6.10 5.60 3.25
C ASN A 23 -4.98 4.78 3.90
N THR A 24 -4.81 4.96 5.21
CA THR A 24 -4.09 4.02 6.04
C THR A 24 -4.82 2.70 5.88
N ALA A 25 -4.29 1.83 5.02
CA ALA A 25 -4.71 0.44 4.99
C ALA A 25 -4.39 -0.10 6.39
N GLN A 26 -5.41 -0.14 7.25
CA GLN A 26 -5.30 -0.77 8.55
C GLN A 26 -5.11 -2.25 8.26
N ALA A 27 -3.85 -2.70 8.25
CA ALA A 27 -3.53 -4.11 8.25
C ALA A 27 -4.24 -4.70 9.47
N GLN A 28 -5.30 -5.47 9.23
CA GLN A 28 -6.00 -6.16 10.30
C GLN A 28 -5.07 -7.30 10.71
N VAL A 29 -4.27 -7.06 11.74
CA VAL A 29 -3.46 -8.11 12.35
C VAL A 29 -4.44 -9.18 12.79
N LEU A 30 -4.48 -10.30 12.07
CA LEU A 30 -5.38 -11.39 12.40
C LEU A 30 -4.81 -12.14 13.60
N LEU A 31 -5.13 -11.61 14.79
CA LEU A 31 -4.70 -12.17 16.06
C LEU A 31 -5.22 -13.59 16.23
N LYS A 32 -4.44 -14.41 16.94
CA LYS A 32 -4.85 -15.74 17.36
C LYS A 32 -6.20 -15.63 18.10
N PRO A 33 -7.24 -16.40 17.71
CA PRO A 33 -8.50 -16.42 18.44
C PRO A 33 -8.30 -16.96 19.87
N ILE A 34 -9.10 -16.47 20.81
CA ILE A 34 -8.96 -16.83 22.22
C ILE A 34 -9.84 -18.04 22.49
N ALA A 35 -9.27 -19.10 23.05
CA ALA A 35 -9.99 -20.31 23.45
C ALA A 35 -10.15 -20.37 24.97
N TYR A 36 -11.38 -20.59 25.44
CA TYR A 36 -11.72 -20.75 26.84
C TYR A 36 -12.18 -22.19 27.14
N PRO A 37 -11.62 -22.86 28.16
CA PRO A 37 -11.94 -24.25 28.47
C PRO A 37 -13.36 -24.38 29.06
N LEU A 38 -14.22 -25.22 28.46
CA LEU A 38 -15.59 -25.44 28.94
C LEU A 38 -15.76 -26.66 29.84
N ARG A 39 -14.77 -27.57 29.88
CA ARG A 39 -14.86 -28.86 30.58
C ARG A 39 -13.82 -29.01 31.69
N GLY A 40 -13.34 -27.88 32.23
CA GLY A 40 -12.32 -27.89 33.28
C GLY A 40 -10.93 -28.37 32.80
N GLN A 41 -10.62 -28.20 31.51
CA GLN A 41 -9.30 -28.54 30.99
C GLN A 41 -8.22 -27.71 31.71
N SER A 42 -7.13 -28.38 32.13
CA SER A 42 -6.00 -27.70 32.77
C SER A 42 -5.22 -26.84 31.77
N ALA A 43 -4.44 -25.87 32.26
CA ALA A 43 -3.57 -25.07 31.40
C ALA A 43 -2.59 -25.94 30.58
N TYR A 44 -2.10 -27.05 31.16
CA TYR A 44 -1.25 -28.01 30.46
C TYR A 44 -2.00 -28.72 29.33
N GLN A 45 -3.24 -29.15 29.58
CA GLN A 45 -4.08 -29.77 28.55
C GLN A 45 -4.41 -28.77 27.44
N GLN A 46 -4.74 -27.54 27.80
CA GLN A 46 -4.99 -26.46 26.84
C GLN A 46 -3.78 -26.19 25.95
N ALA A 47 -2.57 -26.16 26.49
CA ALA A 47 -1.35 -25.98 25.68
C ALA A 47 -1.12 -27.14 24.69
N ASN A 48 -1.38 -28.38 25.11
CA ASN A 48 -1.27 -29.55 24.23
C ASN A 48 -2.34 -29.56 23.13
N ASP A 49 -3.59 -29.27 23.49
CA ASP A 49 -4.71 -29.17 22.56
C ASP A 49 -4.47 -28.06 21.54
N ASP A 50 -3.99 -26.91 22.01
CA ASP A 50 -3.62 -25.78 21.18
C ASP A 50 -2.57 -26.19 20.15
N GLY A 51 -1.44 -26.77 20.58
CA GLY A 51 -0.38 -27.25 19.69
C GLY A 51 -0.87 -28.29 18.67
N ALA A 52 -1.73 -29.22 19.08
CA ALA A 52 -2.34 -30.19 18.18
C ALA A 52 -3.24 -29.52 17.14
N CYS A 53 -4.03 -28.52 17.54
CA CYS A 53 -4.90 -27.76 16.65
C CYS A 53 -4.11 -26.83 15.71
N TYR A 54 -2.97 -26.27 16.13
CA TYR A 54 -2.04 -25.60 15.20
C TYR A 54 -1.54 -26.56 14.11
N GLY A 55 -1.10 -27.76 14.51
CA GLY A 55 -0.66 -28.79 13.58
C GLY A 55 -1.77 -29.24 12.63
N TRP A 56 -3.00 -29.40 13.13
CA TRP A 56 -4.15 -29.78 12.32
C TRP A 56 -4.55 -28.68 11.34
N ALA A 57 -4.66 -27.42 11.78
CA ALA A 57 -5.00 -26.29 10.92
C ALA A 57 -4.02 -26.10 9.77
N ARG A 58 -2.72 -26.30 10.01
CA ARG A 58 -1.69 -26.27 8.94
C ARG A 58 -1.91 -27.37 7.91
N ARG A 59 -2.21 -28.59 8.34
CA ARG A 59 -2.47 -29.73 7.43
C ARG A 59 -3.76 -29.54 6.64
N GLU A 60 -4.80 -29.01 7.26
CA GLU A 60 -6.10 -28.81 6.64
C GLU A 60 -6.10 -27.68 5.60
N THR A 61 -5.44 -26.57 5.92
CA THR A 61 -5.48 -25.37 5.08
C THR A 61 -4.27 -25.21 4.16
N GLY A 62 -3.16 -25.91 4.45
CA GLY A 62 -1.87 -25.69 3.79
C GLY A 62 -1.21 -24.36 4.15
N VAL A 63 -1.80 -23.58 5.06
CA VAL A 63 -1.31 -22.26 5.45
C VAL A 63 -0.33 -22.37 6.62
N ASP A 64 0.84 -21.74 6.50
CA ASP A 64 1.79 -21.56 7.59
C ASP A 64 1.77 -20.11 8.10
N PRO A 65 1.21 -19.84 9.29
CA PRO A 65 1.11 -18.48 9.81
C PRO A 65 2.47 -17.83 10.09
N ALA A 66 3.53 -18.60 10.36
CA ALA A 66 4.88 -18.06 10.57
C ALA A 66 5.49 -17.49 9.28
N ARG A 67 5.13 -18.07 8.13
CA ARG A 67 5.55 -17.61 6.80
C ARG A 67 4.84 -16.32 6.39
N ILE A 68 3.57 -16.19 6.73
CA ILE A 68 2.80 -14.99 6.41
C ILE A 68 3.26 -13.81 7.29
N ALA A 69 3.43 -14.04 8.60
CA ALA A 69 3.88 -13.01 9.53
C ALA A 69 5.27 -12.43 9.23
N SER A 70 6.10 -13.15 8.46
CA SER A 70 7.43 -12.70 8.04
C SER A 70 7.45 -11.97 6.69
N THR A 71 6.30 -11.75 6.04
CA THR A 71 6.23 -11.05 4.75
C THR A 71 6.41 -9.53 4.96
N PRO A 72 7.48 -8.90 4.42
CA PRO A 72 7.69 -7.47 4.57
C PRO A 72 6.60 -6.65 3.88
N ALA A 73 6.10 -5.60 4.55
CA ALA A 73 5.19 -4.65 3.92
C ALA A 73 5.90 -3.94 2.74
N PRO A 74 5.25 -3.75 1.58
CA PRO A 74 5.86 -3.09 0.44
C PRO A 74 6.20 -1.63 0.78
N VAL A 75 7.50 -1.31 0.81
CA VAL A 75 8.02 0.03 1.08
C VAL A 75 8.02 0.84 -0.22
N ILE A 76 7.17 1.87 -0.32
CA ILE A 76 7.21 2.82 -1.45
C ILE A 76 8.23 3.91 -1.11
N LEU A 77 9.43 3.88 -1.70
CA LEU A 77 10.41 4.95 -1.54
C LEU A 77 9.94 6.25 -2.24
N PRO A 78 10.08 7.42 -1.58
CA PRO A 78 9.82 8.70 -2.25
C PRO A 78 11.00 9.15 -3.12
N GLY A 79 10.73 9.45 -4.40
CA GLY A 79 11.31 10.61 -5.07
C GLY A 79 12.38 10.38 -6.15
N GLY A 80 12.25 11.16 -7.24
CA GLY A 80 13.27 11.33 -8.29
C GLY A 80 12.71 11.33 -9.71
N GLU A 81 11.52 10.77 -9.94
CA GLU A 81 11.02 10.51 -11.29
C GLU A 81 10.65 11.75 -12.09
N ARG A 82 10.27 12.85 -11.43
CA ARG A 82 10.05 14.14 -12.13
C ARG A 82 11.35 14.74 -12.62
N ILE A 83 12.43 14.63 -11.83
CA ILE A 83 13.76 15.13 -12.19
C ILE A 83 14.36 14.23 -13.29
N ARG A 84 14.24 12.91 -13.15
CA ARG A 84 14.65 11.95 -14.18
C ARG A 84 13.87 12.13 -15.48
N GLY A 85 12.56 12.38 -15.38
CA GLY A 85 11.69 12.70 -16.51
C GLY A 85 12.08 14.01 -17.18
N ALA A 86 12.37 15.06 -16.41
CA ALA A 86 12.85 16.34 -16.92
C ALA A 86 14.19 16.20 -17.66
N ALA A 87 15.16 15.51 -17.05
CA ALA A 87 16.48 15.30 -17.64
C ALA A 87 16.42 14.46 -18.93
N GLY A 88 15.66 13.36 -18.92
CA GLY A 88 15.45 12.53 -20.10
C GLY A 88 14.70 13.26 -21.21
N GLY A 89 13.67 14.04 -20.85
CA GLY A 89 12.92 14.86 -21.79
C GLY A 89 13.76 15.99 -22.39
N ALA A 90 14.62 16.64 -21.60
CA ALA A 90 15.53 17.68 -22.07
C ALA A 90 16.55 17.13 -23.08
N ALA A 91 17.14 15.96 -22.80
CA ALA A 91 18.08 15.32 -23.70
C ALA A 91 17.41 14.94 -25.04
N ALA A 92 16.24 14.31 -24.99
CA ALA A 92 15.48 13.95 -26.20
C ALA A 92 15.03 15.20 -26.98
N GLY A 93 14.56 16.23 -26.28
CA GLY A 93 14.15 17.50 -26.87
C GLY A 93 15.29 18.28 -27.51
N ALA A 94 16.51 18.20 -26.96
CA ALA A 94 17.70 18.84 -27.53
C ALA A 94 18.08 18.22 -28.88
N VAL A 95 18.01 16.88 -28.99
CA VAL A 95 18.30 16.15 -30.24
C VAL A 95 17.30 16.54 -31.33
N VAL A 96 16.01 16.60 -30.99
CA VAL A 96 14.96 17.01 -31.95
C VAL A 96 15.05 18.49 -32.29
N GLY A 97 15.33 19.35 -31.31
CA GLY A 97 15.50 20.79 -31.50
C GLY A 97 16.72 21.16 -32.35
N ALA A 98 17.80 20.38 -32.28
CA ALA A 98 18.99 20.58 -33.11
C ALA A 98 18.69 20.39 -34.60
N ILE A 99 17.74 19.52 -34.96
CA ILE A 99 17.28 19.33 -36.34
C ILE A 99 16.50 20.57 -36.82
N GLY A 100 15.76 21.22 -35.92
CA GLY A 100 15.00 22.43 -36.19
C GLY A 100 15.78 23.75 -36.04
N GLY A 101 17.08 23.69 -35.74
CA GLY A 101 17.97 24.86 -35.61
C GLY A 101 18.08 25.48 -34.21
N ASP A 102 17.40 24.93 -33.18
CA ASP A 102 17.51 25.41 -31.80
C ASP A 102 17.40 24.25 -30.80
N ALA A 103 18.55 23.68 -30.46
CA ALA A 103 18.67 22.63 -29.47
C ALA A 103 18.25 23.09 -28.07
N GLY A 104 18.47 24.37 -27.70
CA GLY A 104 18.14 24.90 -26.38
C GLY A 104 16.63 25.02 -26.16
N ARG A 105 15.91 25.51 -27.17
CA ARG A 105 14.45 25.60 -27.15
C ARG A 105 13.81 24.21 -27.18
N GLY A 106 14.36 23.28 -27.95
CA GLY A 106 13.96 21.87 -27.94
C GLY A 106 14.20 21.21 -26.58
N ALA A 107 15.35 21.47 -25.94
CA ALA A 107 15.67 20.95 -24.62
C ALA A 107 14.72 21.48 -23.54
N ALA A 108 14.43 22.78 -23.53
CA ALA A 108 13.51 23.38 -22.56
C ALA A 108 12.08 22.83 -22.72
N ALA A 109 11.59 22.73 -23.97
CA ALA A 109 10.29 22.13 -24.26
C ALA A 109 10.24 20.65 -23.85
N GLY A 110 11.28 19.88 -24.20
CA GLY A 110 11.43 18.48 -23.82
C GLY A 110 11.50 18.28 -22.30
N ALA A 111 12.17 19.17 -21.56
CA ALA A 111 12.22 19.14 -20.10
C ALA A 111 10.84 19.31 -19.48
N ALA A 112 10.05 20.29 -19.96
CA ALA A 112 8.70 20.54 -19.48
C ALA A 112 7.80 19.32 -19.74
N VAL A 113 7.81 18.76 -20.95
CA VAL A 113 7.04 17.55 -21.29
C VAL A 113 7.52 16.36 -20.45
N GLY A 114 8.82 16.21 -20.27
CA GLY A 114 9.45 15.16 -19.46
C GLY A 114 9.06 15.20 -17.98
N THR A 115 8.91 16.38 -17.37
CA THR A 115 8.43 16.49 -15.98
C THR A 115 7.00 15.97 -15.82
N VAL A 116 6.12 16.29 -16.79
CA VAL A 116 4.71 15.87 -16.78
C VAL A 116 4.62 14.38 -17.03
N ALA A 117 5.30 13.88 -18.07
CA ALA A 117 5.35 12.46 -18.42
C ALA A 117 5.94 11.62 -17.27
N GLY A 118 7.07 12.05 -16.69
CA GLY A 118 7.67 11.39 -15.51
C GLY A 118 6.74 11.41 -14.29
N GLY A 119 6.00 12.49 -14.08
CA GLY A 119 4.99 12.58 -13.03
C GLY A 119 3.80 11.63 -13.24
N VAL A 120 3.32 11.47 -14.48
CA VAL A 120 2.27 10.51 -14.84
C VAL A 120 2.76 9.08 -14.66
N ALA A 121 3.94 8.76 -15.18
CA ALA A 121 4.56 7.43 -15.06
C ALA A 121 4.77 7.04 -13.59
N HIS A 122 5.26 7.95 -12.75
CA HIS A 122 5.39 7.71 -11.31
C HIS A 122 4.05 7.40 -10.65
N ARG A 123 2.97 8.14 -10.97
CA ARG A 123 1.64 7.85 -10.44
C ARG A 123 1.14 6.48 -10.90
N GLN A 124 1.38 6.12 -12.15
CA GLN A 124 1.00 4.81 -12.69
C GLN A 124 1.78 3.68 -12.01
N HIS A 125 3.09 3.81 -11.86
CA HIS A 125 3.93 2.86 -11.15
C HIS A 125 3.49 2.69 -9.68
N ARG A 126 3.18 3.80 -8.99
CA ARG A 126 2.64 3.75 -7.62
C ARG A 126 1.29 3.06 -7.55
N ARG A 127 0.39 3.29 -8.51
CA ARG A 127 -0.91 2.59 -8.57
C ARG A 127 -0.74 1.09 -8.80
N GLN A 128 0.16 0.71 -9.70
CA GLN A 128 0.49 -0.69 -9.97
C GLN A 128 1.11 -1.37 -8.74
N ALA A 129 2.10 -0.74 -8.11
CA ALA A 129 2.72 -1.24 -6.89
C ALA A 129 1.71 -1.33 -5.73
N ALA A 130 0.83 -0.33 -5.58
CA ALA A 130 -0.23 -0.36 -4.57
C ALA A 130 -1.27 -1.44 -4.85
N ALA A 131 -1.66 -1.66 -6.11
CA ALA A 131 -2.59 -2.72 -6.49
C ALA A 131 -2.00 -4.11 -6.21
N MET A 132 -0.74 -4.34 -6.59
CA MET A 132 -0.03 -5.60 -6.31
C MET A 132 0.14 -5.84 -4.81
N GLY A 133 0.49 -4.78 -4.05
CA GLY A 133 0.59 -4.84 -2.59
C GLY A 133 -0.75 -5.13 -1.92
N ALA A 134 -1.83 -4.48 -2.36
CA ALA A 134 -3.17 -4.71 -1.84
C ALA A 134 -3.66 -6.14 -2.12
N GLN A 135 -3.37 -6.68 -3.31
CA GLN A 135 -3.74 -8.05 -3.65
C GLN A 135 -2.95 -9.09 -2.84
N ALA A 136 -1.66 -8.89 -2.64
CA ALA A 136 -0.84 -9.75 -1.79
C ALA A 136 -1.32 -9.71 -0.32
N GLN A 137 -1.66 -8.52 0.19
CA GLN A 137 -2.20 -8.36 1.54
C GLN A 137 -3.54 -9.09 1.69
N ALA A 138 -4.48 -8.90 0.77
CA ALA A 138 -5.78 -9.57 0.81
C ALA A 138 -5.65 -11.10 0.74
N SER A 139 -4.71 -11.62 -0.04
CA SER A 139 -4.42 -13.06 -0.10
C SER A 139 -3.89 -13.58 1.23
N ASN A 140 -3.00 -12.83 1.89
CA ASN A 140 -2.44 -13.18 3.19
C ASN A 140 -3.52 -13.15 4.29
N ASP A 141 -4.38 -12.13 4.28
CA ASP A 141 -5.47 -11.99 5.24
C ASP A 141 -6.47 -13.14 5.11
N TRP A 142 -6.83 -13.53 3.87
CA TRP A 142 -7.68 -14.69 3.63
C TRP A 142 -7.02 -16.00 4.09
N ALA A 143 -5.73 -16.19 3.79
CA ALA A 143 -4.99 -17.38 4.22
C ALA A 143 -4.96 -17.49 5.76
N MET A 144 -4.65 -16.39 6.46
CA MET A 144 -4.70 -16.35 7.93
C MET A 144 -6.10 -16.60 8.47
N THR A 145 -7.13 -16.10 7.80
CA THR A 145 -8.53 -16.31 8.21
C THR A 145 -8.91 -17.77 8.11
N SER A 146 -8.60 -18.42 6.98
CA SER A 146 -8.85 -19.85 6.79
C SER A 146 -8.12 -20.70 7.84
N TYR A 147 -6.87 -20.34 8.13
CA TYR A 147 -6.04 -20.99 9.15
C TYR A 147 -6.69 -20.91 10.54
N TRP A 148 -7.08 -19.72 10.97
CA TRP A 148 -7.70 -19.53 12.28
C TRP A 148 -9.10 -20.13 12.36
N GLN A 149 -9.83 -20.19 11.25
CA GLN A 149 -11.11 -20.88 11.19
C GLN A 149 -10.96 -22.38 11.41
N ALA A 150 -9.95 -23.02 10.79
CA ALA A 150 -9.64 -24.42 11.06
C ALA A 150 -9.22 -24.61 12.53
N TRP A 151 -8.33 -23.77 13.06
CA TRP A 151 -7.93 -23.84 14.47
C TRP A 151 -9.15 -23.72 15.42
N ARG A 152 -10.07 -22.78 15.15
CA ARG A 152 -11.34 -22.61 15.89
C ARG A 152 -12.17 -23.89 15.88
N ALA A 153 -12.34 -24.53 14.73
CA ALA A 153 -13.10 -25.78 14.61
C ALA A 153 -12.50 -26.92 15.43
N CYS A 154 -11.17 -27.06 15.40
CA CYS A 154 -10.46 -28.07 16.19
C CYS A 154 -10.62 -27.83 17.71
N MET A 155 -10.42 -26.58 18.16
CA MET A 155 -10.59 -26.22 19.56
C MET A 155 -12.05 -26.38 20.03
N ALA A 156 -13.02 -25.98 19.20
CA ALA A 156 -14.44 -26.19 19.49
C ALA A 156 -14.77 -27.68 19.70
N GLY A 157 -14.27 -28.57 18.82
CA GLY A 157 -14.44 -30.02 18.97
C GLY A 157 -13.84 -30.59 20.27
N ARG A 158 -12.77 -29.96 20.78
CA ARG A 158 -12.13 -30.33 22.06
C ARG A 158 -12.82 -29.72 23.29
N GLY A 159 -13.90 -28.97 23.10
CA GLY A 159 -14.68 -28.39 24.19
C GLY A 159 -14.11 -27.08 24.71
N TYR A 160 -13.59 -26.25 23.81
CA TYR A 160 -13.28 -24.86 24.09
C TYR A 160 -14.32 -23.97 23.41
N SER A 161 -14.73 -22.88 24.07
CA SER A 161 -15.39 -21.78 23.37
C SER A 161 -14.32 -20.89 22.76
N VAL A 162 -14.52 -20.45 21.51
CA VAL A 162 -13.50 -19.70 20.77
C VAL A 162 -14.09 -18.40 20.25
N GLN A 163 -13.38 -17.28 20.47
CA GLN A 163 -13.79 -15.93 20.07
C GLN A 163 -12.81 -15.35 19.05
#